data_AF-H2JA94-F1
#
_entry.id   AF-H2JA94-F1
#
_cell.length_a   1.000
_cell.length_b   1.000
_cell.length_c   1.000
_cell.angle_alpha   90.00
_cell.angle_beta   90.00
_cell.angle_gamma   90.00
#
_symmetry.space_group_name_H-M   'P 1'
#
loop_
_entity.id
_entity.type
_entity.pdbx_description
1 polymer ?
#
loop_
_entity_poly.entity_id
_entity_poly.type
_entity_poly.pdbx_seq_one_letter_code
_entity_poly.pdbx_strand_id
1 'polypeptide(L)'
;MWQCPNCKREFKNTNQDHFCGEPPKTIDAYIAGQSEEVQLLLNQVRDTLRETLPNAEERISWSMPTYWHKQNIIHFAAFKKHIGLYPGDKAVAHFSERLTEYKTSKGAIQFPYNKPLPLELIAEIAKWSYDNGKHY
;
A
#
# COMPACT_ATOMS: atom_id res chain seq x y z
N MET A 1 24.44 17.72 7.61
CA MET A 1 23.25 17.00 8.08
C MET A 1 22.13 18.02 8.22
N TRP A 2 20.97 17.77 7.64
CA TRP A 2 19.79 18.65 7.76
C TRP A 2 18.81 18.03 8.74
N GLN A 3 18.21 18.86 9.60
CA GLN A 3 17.24 18.42 10.61
C GLN A 3 15.81 18.74 10.14
N CYS A 4 14.87 17.77 10.11
CA CYS A 4 13.46 18.06 9.79
C CYS A 4 12.94 19.07 10.81
N PRO A 5 12.42 20.25 10.38
CA PRO A 5 11.85 21.21 11.32
C PRO A 5 10.66 20.64 12.09
N ASN A 6 9.95 19.66 11.50
CA ASN A 6 8.76 19.04 12.06
C ASN A 6 9.05 17.88 13.03
N CYS A 7 9.93 16.92 12.71
CA CYS A 7 10.22 15.76 13.59
C CYS A 7 11.61 15.76 14.24
N LYS A 8 12.43 16.78 13.99
CA LYS A 8 13.78 16.92 14.56
C LYS A 8 14.78 15.79 14.26
N ARG A 9 14.44 14.84 13.37
CA ARG A 9 15.37 13.81 12.87
C ARG A 9 16.39 14.41 11.91
N GLU A 10 17.60 13.87 11.94
CA GLU A 10 18.71 14.27 11.07
C GLU A 10 18.76 13.40 9.81
N PHE A 11 18.99 14.05 8.67
CA PHE A 11 19.09 13.41 7.37
C PHE A 11 20.36 13.87 6.64
N LYS A 12 20.85 13.01 5.75
CA LYS A 12 22.02 13.31 4.91
C LYS A 12 21.73 14.47 3.95
N ASN A 13 20.53 14.51 3.37
CA ASN A 13 20.13 15.47 2.35
C ASN A 13 19.13 16.50 2.91
N THR A 14 19.25 17.75 2.46
CA THR A 14 18.29 18.83 2.76
C THR A 14 16.93 18.53 2.14
N ASN A 15 15.83 18.78 2.87
CA ASN A 15 14.46 18.50 2.43
C ASN A 15 14.24 17.06 1.95
N GLN A 16 14.96 16.10 2.54
CA GLN A 16 14.79 14.69 2.22
C GLN A 16 13.34 14.28 2.47
N ASP A 17 12.69 13.63 1.50
CA ASP A 17 11.35 13.09 1.71
C ASP A 17 11.38 12.02 2.80
N HIS A 18 10.57 12.22 3.82
CA HIS A 18 10.35 11.26 4.89
C HIS A 18 9.04 11.57 5.60
N PHE A 19 8.53 10.59 6.33
CA PHE A 19 7.44 10.79 7.26
C PHE A 19 7.99 11.52 8.51
N CYS A 20 7.51 12.72 8.87
CA CYS A 20 7.87 13.39 10.13
C CYS A 20 6.82 12.97 11.19
N GLY A 21 7.17 12.13 12.18
CA GLY A 21 6.25 11.62 13.22
C GLY A 21 6.60 10.21 13.74
N GLU A 22 5.86 9.74 14.76
CA GLU A 22 5.90 8.33 15.20
C GLU A 22 5.33 7.42 14.10
N PRO A 23 5.95 6.27 13.78
CA PRO A 23 5.40 5.33 12.83
C PRO A 23 3.96 4.96 13.21
N PRO A 24 3.02 4.94 12.24
CA PRO A 24 1.65 4.58 12.54
C PRO A 24 1.59 3.16 13.11
N LYS A 25 0.78 2.98 14.15
CA LYS A 25 0.59 1.69 14.82
C LYS A 25 -0.56 0.90 14.21
N THR A 26 -1.49 1.58 13.54
CA THR A 26 -2.69 1.01 12.91
C THR A 26 -2.89 1.58 11.51
N ILE A 27 -3.69 0.89 10.68
CA ILE A 27 -4.08 1.38 9.36
C ILE A 27 -4.87 2.69 9.48
N ASP A 28 -5.76 2.81 10.47
CA ASP A 28 -6.49 4.06 10.75
C ASP A 28 -5.55 5.24 10.98
N ALA A 29 -4.53 5.06 11.83
CA ALA A 29 -3.54 6.11 12.10
C ALA A 29 -2.69 6.44 10.86
N TYR A 30 -2.39 5.43 10.02
CA TYR A 30 -1.70 5.65 8.75
C TYR A 30 -2.53 6.51 7.80
N ILE A 31 -3.82 6.19 7.64
CA ILE A 31 -4.74 6.89 6.75
C ILE A 31 -4.95 8.32 7.27
N ALA A 32 -5.26 8.50 8.55
CA ALA A 32 -5.48 9.82 9.16
C ALA A 32 -4.27 10.78 9.03
N GLY A 33 -3.06 10.24 8.83
CA GLY A 33 -1.85 11.02 8.59
C GLY A 33 -1.67 11.51 7.14
N GLN A 34 -2.56 11.18 6.21
CA GLN A 34 -2.52 11.61 4.81
C GLN A 34 -3.40 12.83 4.54
N SER A 35 -3.26 13.46 3.36
CA SER A 35 -4.21 14.50 2.93
C SER A 35 -5.61 13.92 2.72
N GLU A 36 -6.65 14.74 2.90
CA GLU A 36 -8.06 14.33 2.80
C GLU A 36 -8.37 13.58 1.48
N GLU A 37 -7.86 14.09 0.35
CA GLU A 37 -8.03 13.44 -0.95
C GLU A 37 -7.42 12.03 -0.99
N VAL A 38 -6.25 11.84 -0.39
CA VAL A 38 -5.57 10.55 -0.33
C VAL A 38 -6.25 9.62 0.67
N GLN A 39 -6.80 10.15 1.77
CA GLN A 39 -7.58 9.37 2.73
C GLN A 39 -8.77 8.68 2.05
N LEU A 40 -9.51 9.40 1.20
CA LEU A 40 -10.64 8.84 0.45
C LEU A 40 -10.21 7.65 -0.42
N LEU A 41 -9.09 7.78 -1.13
CA LEU A 41 -8.58 6.71 -2.01
C LEU A 41 -8.03 5.52 -1.21
N LEU A 42 -7.33 5.76 -0.10
CA LEU A 42 -6.84 4.70 0.77
C LEU A 42 -7.97 3.92 1.45
N ASN A 43 -9.04 4.61 1.86
CA ASN A 43 -10.22 3.95 2.41
C ASN A 43 -10.90 3.06 1.37
N GLN A 44 -11.04 3.50 0.11
CA GLN A 44 -11.55 2.64 -0.96
C GLN A 44 -10.73 1.36 -1.13
N VAL A 45 -9.40 1.46 -1.11
CA VAL A 45 -8.52 0.28 -1.16
C VAL A 45 -8.72 -0.59 0.08
N ARG A 46 -8.72 -0.01 1.28
CA ARG A 46 -8.91 -0.76 2.53
C ARG A 46 -10.25 -1.49 2.55
N ASP A 47 -11.34 -0.82 2.23
CA ASP A 47 -12.68 -1.40 2.23
C ASP A 47 -12.77 -2.57 1.26
N THR A 48 -12.24 -2.39 0.03
CA THR A 48 -12.15 -3.46 -0.98
C THR A 48 -11.38 -4.68 -0.44
N LEU A 49 -10.24 -4.45 0.21
CA LEU A 49 -9.42 -5.52 0.78
C LEU A 49 -10.09 -6.20 1.97
N ARG A 50 -10.78 -5.45 2.83
CA ARG A 50 -11.48 -5.96 4.00
C ARG A 50 -12.67 -6.84 3.61
N GLU A 51 -13.40 -6.45 2.57
CA GLU A 51 -14.48 -7.26 1.99
C GLU A 51 -13.94 -8.53 1.31
N THR A 52 -12.83 -8.42 0.60
CA THR A 52 -12.22 -9.54 -0.13
C THR A 52 -11.54 -10.55 0.80
N LEU A 53 -10.95 -10.07 1.90
CA LEU A 53 -10.12 -10.84 2.82
C LEU A 53 -10.69 -10.83 4.25
N PRO A 54 -11.92 -11.34 4.48
CA PRO A 54 -12.60 -11.23 5.78
C PRO A 54 -11.87 -11.96 6.93
N ASN A 55 -10.95 -12.87 6.61
CA ASN A 55 -10.17 -13.64 7.59
C ASN A 55 -8.72 -13.14 7.74
N ALA A 56 -8.37 -12.02 7.10
CA ALA A 56 -7.06 -11.40 7.21
C ALA A 56 -7.05 -10.33 8.31
N GLU A 57 -5.94 -10.28 9.05
CA GLU A 57 -5.68 -9.27 10.05
C GLU A 57 -5.09 -8.01 9.40
N GLU A 58 -5.60 -6.85 9.80
CA GLU A 58 -5.04 -5.55 9.46
C GLU A 58 -3.88 -5.18 10.39
N ARG A 59 -2.72 -4.85 9.82
CA ARG A 59 -1.56 -4.42 10.61
C ARG A 59 -0.69 -3.42 9.86
N ILE A 60 0.27 -2.83 10.56
CA ILE A 60 1.37 -2.08 9.95
C ILE A 60 2.59 -2.97 9.86
N SER A 61 3.15 -3.11 8.65
CA SER A 61 4.42 -3.81 8.41
C SER A 61 5.26 -2.97 7.45
N TRP A 62 6.54 -2.80 7.77
CA TRP A 62 7.43 -1.89 7.02
C TRP A 62 6.85 -0.48 6.84
N SER A 63 6.16 0.02 7.88
CA SER A 63 5.46 1.31 7.88
C SER A 63 4.31 1.43 6.86
N MET A 64 3.78 0.31 6.38
CA MET A 64 2.69 0.26 5.39
C MET A 64 1.49 -0.52 5.93
N PRO A 65 0.25 -0.07 5.64
CA PRO A 65 -0.94 -0.89 5.73
C PRO A 65 -0.76 -2.25 5.06
N THR A 66 -1.10 -3.30 5.80
CA THR A 66 -0.83 -4.69 5.44
C THR A 66 -1.99 -5.58 5.86
N TYR A 67 -2.43 -6.44 4.95
CA TYR A 67 -3.30 -7.57 5.27
C TYR A 67 -2.46 -8.83 5.45
N TRP A 68 -2.70 -9.53 6.57
CA TRP A 68 -1.92 -10.69 6.98
C TRP A 68 -2.82 -11.87 7.33
N HIS A 69 -2.44 -13.07 6.88
CA HIS A 69 -3.04 -14.33 7.35
C HIS A 69 -2.00 -15.43 7.30
N LYS A 70 -1.39 -15.76 8.46
CA LYS A 70 -0.20 -16.64 8.59
C LYS A 70 1.07 -16.09 7.91
N GLN A 71 0.91 -15.27 6.87
CA GLN A 71 1.94 -14.57 6.10
C GLN A 71 1.39 -13.23 5.60
N ASN A 72 2.28 -12.35 5.12
CA ASN A 72 1.86 -11.12 4.44
C ASN A 72 1.16 -11.46 3.13
N ILE A 73 -0.08 -11.00 2.96
CA ILE A 73 -0.87 -11.22 1.74
C ILE A 73 -0.60 -10.09 0.75
N ILE A 74 -0.82 -8.86 1.22
CA ILE A 74 -0.76 -7.67 0.38
C ILE A 74 -0.53 -6.43 1.24
N HIS A 75 0.22 -5.47 0.69
CA HIS A 75 0.45 -4.16 1.30
C HIS A 75 -0.03 -3.07 0.37
N PHE A 76 -0.36 -1.90 0.94
CA PHE A 76 -0.62 -0.70 0.16
C PHE A 76 -0.03 0.53 0.86
N ALA A 77 0.35 1.54 0.08
CA ALA A 77 0.93 2.78 0.61
C ALA A 77 0.66 3.98 -0.30
N ALA A 78 0.48 5.16 0.28
CA ALA A 78 0.38 6.42 -0.44
C ALA A 78 1.76 6.97 -0.83
N PHE A 79 1.86 7.44 -2.07
CA PHE A 79 2.99 8.21 -2.59
C PHE A 79 2.51 9.55 -3.14
N LYS A 80 3.45 10.41 -3.52
CA LYS A 80 3.16 11.77 -4.03
C LYS A 80 2.16 11.82 -5.20
N LYS A 81 2.07 10.77 -6.03
CA LYS A 81 1.28 10.77 -7.27
C LYS A 81 0.40 9.53 -7.46
N HIS A 82 0.47 8.55 -6.55
CA HIS A 82 -0.17 7.25 -6.72
C HIS A 82 -0.32 6.53 -5.38
N ILE A 83 -1.21 5.53 -5.34
CA ILE A 83 -1.16 4.44 -4.37
C ILE A 83 -0.29 3.32 -4.94
N GLY A 84 0.67 2.84 -4.15
CA GLY A 84 1.40 1.62 -4.42
C GLY A 84 0.68 0.42 -3.83
N LEU A 85 0.51 -0.64 -4.61
CA LEU A 85 0.03 -1.95 -4.16
C LEU A 85 1.15 -2.97 -4.30
N TYR A 86 1.35 -3.80 -3.27
CA TYR A 86 2.46 -4.74 -3.17
C TYR A 86 1.96 -6.16 -2.89
N PRO A 87 1.49 -6.88 -3.92
CA PRO A 87 0.98 -8.25 -3.79
C PRO A 87 2.05 -9.33 -3.90
N GLY A 88 3.32 -8.94 -4.10
CA GLY A 88 4.43 -9.87 -4.39
C GLY A 88 4.61 -10.13 -5.88
N ASP A 89 5.71 -10.79 -6.22
CA ASP A 89 6.18 -10.91 -7.61
C ASP A 89 5.36 -11.85 -8.48
N LYS A 90 4.93 -12.97 -7.91
CA LYS A 90 4.06 -13.91 -8.62
C LYS A 90 2.71 -13.30 -8.98
N ALA A 91 2.14 -12.47 -8.10
CA ALA A 91 0.87 -11.80 -8.38
C ALA A 91 1.03 -10.80 -9.53
N VAL A 92 2.07 -9.96 -9.50
CA VAL A 92 2.34 -9.02 -10.61
C VAL A 92 2.54 -9.76 -11.93
N ALA A 93 3.25 -10.89 -11.91
CA ALA A 93 3.43 -11.72 -13.12
C ALA A 93 2.09 -12.31 -13.61
N HIS A 94 1.27 -12.85 -12.71
CA HIS A 94 -0.02 -13.47 -13.04
C HIS A 94 -0.99 -12.47 -13.68
N PHE A 95 -1.05 -11.23 -13.18
CA PHE A 95 -1.96 -10.20 -13.68
C PHE A 95 -1.35 -9.29 -14.75
N SER A 96 -0.17 -9.63 -15.29
CA SER A 96 0.61 -8.73 -16.17
C SER A 96 -0.16 -8.20 -17.39
N GLU A 97 -0.99 -9.03 -18.04
CA GLU A 97 -1.81 -8.62 -19.20
C GLU A 97 -2.86 -7.55 -18.84
N ARG A 98 -3.38 -7.58 -17.60
CA ARG A 98 -4.36 -6.61 -17.09
C ARG A 98 -3.72 -5.37 -16.47
N LEU A 99 -2.40 -5.37 -16.31
CA LEU A 99 -1.64 -4.28 -15.71
C LEU A 99 -0.97 -3.37 -16.73
N THR A 100 -1.25 -3.55 -18.02
CA THR A 100 -0.61 -2.82 -19.14
C THR A 100 -0.80 -1.30 -19.09
N GLU A 101 -1.87 -0.83 -18.45
CA GLU A 101 -2.14 0.61 -18.26
C GLU A 101 -1.47 1.22 -17.02
N TYR A 102 -0.85 0.41 -16.17
CA TYR A 102 -0.26 0.82 -14.91
C TYR A 102 1.25 0.65 -14.92
N LYS A 103 1.94 1.51 -14.18
CA LYS A 103 3.38 1.33 -13.96
C LYS A 103 3.59 0.21 -12.94
N THR A 104 4.35 -0.81 -13.32
CA THR A 104 4.67 -1.96 -12.47
C THR A 104 6.17 -2.12 -12.28
N SER A 105 6.55 -2.84 -11.23
CA SER A 105 7.89 -3.41 -11.03
C SER A 105 7.73 -4.83 -10.51
N LYS A 106 8.85 -5.53 -10.21
CA LYS A 106 8.83 -6.96 -9.87
C LYS A 106 7.74 -7.37 -8.88
N GLY A 107 7.40 -6.55 -7.88
CA GLY A 107 6.34 -6.86 -6.90
C GLY A 107 5.50 -5.65 -6.50
N ALA A 108 5.40 -4.64 -7.37
CA ALA A 108 4.67 -3.41 -7.08
C ALA A 108 3.85 -2.95 -8.28
N ILE A 109 2.68 -2.38 -8.00
CA ILE A 109 1.76 -1.77 -8.96
C ILE A 109 1.49 -0.34 -8.51
N GLN A 110 1.53 0.62 -9.42
CA GLN A 110 1.25 2.03 -9.12
C GLN A 110 -0.07 2.46 -9.73
N PHE A 111 -1.05 2.78 -8.87
CA PHE A 111 -2.34 3.32 -9.26
C PHE A 111 -2.32 4.85 -9.15
N PRO A 112 -2.24 5.59 -10.27
CA PRO A 112 -2.10 7.05 -10.23
C PRO A 112 -3.38 7.73 -9.75
N TYR A 113 -3.24 8.84 -9.02
CA TYR A 113 -4.39 9.58 -8.47
C TYR A 113 -5.28 10.26 -9.53
N ASN A 114 -4.80 10.39 -10.76
CA ASN A 114 -5.53 11.04 -11.86
C ASN A 114 -6.45 10.09 -12.65
N LYS A 115 -6.65 8.86 -12.16
CA LYS A 115 -7.58 7.88 -12.74
C LYS A 115 -8.38 7.20 -11.61
N PRO A 116 -9.60 6.71 -11.89
CA PRO A 116 -10.32 5.87 -10.94
C PRO A 116 -9.51 4.65 -10.52
N LEU A 117 -9.64 4.26 -9.25
CA LEU A 117 -9.02 3.03 -8.76
C LEU A 117 -9.71 1.80 -9.38
N PRO A 118 -8.97 0.82 -9.91
CA PRO A 118 -9.55 -0.40 -10.46
C PRO A 118 -9.88 -1.37 -9.32
N LEU A 119 -10.90 -1.05 -8.50
CA LEU A 119 -11.22 -1.76 -7.26
C LEU A 119 -11.47 -3.26 -7.50
N GLU A 120 -12.13 -3.63 -8.60
CA GLU A 120 -12.33 -5.03 -8.99
C GLU A 120 -10.99 -5.76 -9.20
N LEU A 121 -10.06 -5.17 -9.94
CA LEU A 121 -8.72 -5.73 -10.15
C LEU A 121 -7.94 -5.83 -8.82
N ILE A 122 -8.07 -4.84 -7.94
CA ILE A 122 -7.44 -4.87 -6.60
C ILE A 122 -7.98 -6.05 -5.77
N ALA A 123 -9.30 -6.27 -5.78
CA ALA A 123 -9.93 -7.40 -5.11
C ALA A 123 -9.43 -8.73 -5.69
N GLU A 124 -9.39 -8.88 -7.00
CA GLU A 124 -8.92 -10.11 -7.65
C GLU A 124 -7.45 -10.42 -7.32
N ILE A 125 -6.59 -9.40 -7.34
CA ILE A 125 -5.18 -9.53 -6.94
C ILE A 125 -5.08 -9.97 -5.49
N ALA A 126 -5.82 -9.33 -4.58
CA ALA A 126 -5.79 -9.63 -3.16
C ALA A 126 -6.26 -11.07 -2.87
N LYS A 127 -7.37 -11.48 -3.49
CA LYS A 127 -7.89 -12.84 -3.40
C LYS A 127 -6.88 -13.86 -3.92
N TRP A 128 -6.31 -13.61 -5.10
CA TRP A 128 -5.31 -14.50 -5.68
C TRP A 128 -4.07 -14.62 -4.78
N SER A 129 -3.58 -13.51 -4.22
CA SER A 129 -2.45 -13.48 -3.28
C SER A 129 -2.75 -14.24 -1.99
N TYR A 130 -3.99 -14.22 -1.51
CA TYR A 130 -4.42 -15.03 -0.36
C TYR A 130 -4.42 -16.52 -0.68
N ASP A 131 -5.01 -16.91 -1.82
CA ASP A 131 -5.16 -18.31 -2.25
C ASP A 131 -3.83 -18.95 -2.69
N ASN A 132 -2.88 -18.16 -3.20
CA ASN A 132 -1.62 -18.63 -3.80
C ASN A 132 -0.36 -18.16 -3.06
N GLY A 133 -0.52 -17.44 -1.94
CA GLY A 133 0.58 -17.08 -1.07
C GLY A 133 1.26 -18.35 -0.58
N LYS A 134 2.59 -18.44 -0.69
CA LYS A 134 3.33 -19.66 -0.31
C LYS A 134 3.01 -20.03 1.15
N HIS A 135 2.21 -21.06 1.38
CA HIS A 135 2.35 -21.86 2.58
C HIS A 135 3.78 -22.38 2.55
N TYR A 136 4.65 -21.82 3.40
CA TYR A 136 6.03 -22.31 3.51
C TYR A 136 6.04 -23.82 3.71
#